data_AF-A0A2J8JU29-F1
#
_entry.id   AF-A0A2J8JU29-F1
#
_cell.length_a   1.000
_cell.length_b   1.000
_cell.length_c   1.000
_cell.angle_alpha   90.00
_cell.angle_beta   90.00
_cell.angle_gamma   90.00
#
_symmetry.space_group_name_H-M   'P 1'
#
loop_
_entity.id
_entity.type
_entity.pdbx_description
1 polymer ?
#
loop_
_entity_poly.entity_id
_entity_poly.type
_entity_poly.pdbx_seq_one_letter_code
_entity_poly.pdbx_strand_id
1 'polypeptide(L)'
;MPESLNEERWWISFSAKKFAEALGSTEAKALLYQKFEGHANDLYVEGLPENILFRSPSWYGIPRLENIIQVGNRIKFLIKSNSSRTPLSPSRLSSSSTTPPHKP
;
A
#
# COMPACT_ATOMS: atom_id res chain seq x y z
N MET A 1 -20.11 -15.81 -22.38
CA MET A 1 -18.69 -15.37 -22.34
C MET A 1 -18.59 -14.17 -21.40
N PRO A 2 -17.91 -14.29 -20.25
CA PRO A 2 -17.49 -13.10 -19.51
C PRO A 2 -16.01 -13.21 -19.12
N GLU A 3 -15.13 -12.80 -20.04
CA GLU A 3 -13.70 -12.63 -19.75
C GLU A 3 -13.52 -11.42 -18.81
N SER A 4 -14.22 -10.31 -19.10
CA SER A 4 -14.18 -9.02 -18.39
C SER A 4 -14.26 -9.08 -16.87
N LEU A 5 -15.10 -9.98 -16.34
CA LEU A 5 -15.33 -10.13 -14.91
C LEU A 5 -14.09 -10.67 -14.19
N ASN A 6 -13.24 -11.41 -14.89
CA ASN A 6 -12.00 -11.94 -14.34
C ASN A 6 -10.94 -10.85 -14.19
N GLU A 7 -10.77 -9.94 -15.15
CA GLU A 7 -9.81 -8.85 -15.02
C GLU A 7 -10.25 -7.81 -14.00
N GLU A 8 -11.55 -7.50 -13.93
CA GLU A 8 -12.07 -6.60 -12.89
C GLU A 8 -11.82 -7.19 -11.49
N ARG A 9 -12.06 -8.49 -11.31
CA ARG A 9 -11.78 -9.20 -10.05
C ARG A 9 -10.28 -9.24 -9.74
N TRP A 10 -9.45 -9.48 -10.75
CA TRP A 10 -8.01 -9.46 -10.61
C TRP A 10 -7.54 -8.09 -10.13
N TRP A 11 -8.02 -7.01 -10.74
CA TRP A 11 -7.66 -5.65 -10.36
C TRP A 11 -8.05 -5.34 -8.91
N ILE A 12 -9.26 -5.75 -8.48
CA ILE A 12 -9.72 -5.59 -7.09
C ILE A 12 -8.81 -6.35 -6.12
N SER A 13 -8.47 -7.60 -6.44
CA SER A 13 -7.61 -8.42 -5.59
C SER A 13 -6.17 -7.89 -5.54
N PHE A 14 -5.61 -7.56 -6.70
CA PHE A 14 -4.25 -7.06 -6.86
C PHE A 14 -4.05 -5.74 -6.11
N SER A 15 -4.94 -4.78 -6.33
CA SER A 15 -4.88 -3.48 -5.66
C SER A 15 -5.08 -3.61 -4.15
N ALA A 16 -6.02 -4.45 -3.68
CA ALA A 16 -6.25 -4.66 -2.24
C ALA A 16 -5.01 -5.26 -1.55
N LYS A 17 -4.33 -6.20 -2.21
CA LYS A 17 -3.08 -6.79 -1.72
C LYS A 17 -1.95 -5.77 -1.70
N LYS A 18 -1.77 -5.00 -2.77
CA LYS A 18 -0.73 -3.97 -2.84
C LYS A 18 -0.95 -2.83 -1.84
N PHE A 19 -2.19 -2.45 -1.61
CA PHE A 19 -2.55 -1.46 -0.61
C PHE A 19 -2.26 -1.96 0.81
N ALA A 20 -2.64 -3.20 1.13
CA ALA A 20 -2.30 -3.80 2.41
C ALA A 20 -0.77 -3.85 2.63
N GLU A 21 -0.02 -4.29 1.61
CA GLU A 21 1.45 -4.33 1.63
C GLU A 21 2.05 -2.95 1.90
N ALA A 22 1.53 -1.90 1.25
CA ALA A 22 1.98 -0.54 1.45
C ALA A 22 1.56 0.08 2.80
N LEU A 23 0.48 -0.43 3.43
CA LEU A 23 0.12 -0.14 4.83
C LEU A 23 0.99 -0.91 5.84
N GLY A 24 1.78 -1.90 5.39
CA GLY A 24 2.46 -2.84 6.27
C GLY A 24 1.53 -3.88 6.91
N SER A 25 0.38 -4.14 6.28
CA SER A 25 -0.58 -5.16 6.67
C SER A 25 -0.51 -6.36 5.71
N THR A 26 -0.66 -7.58 6.24
CA THR A 26 -0.71 -8.81 5.43
C THR A 26 -2.13 -9.20 5.01
N GLU A 27 -3.15 -8.61 5.62
CA GLU A 27 -4.55 -8.85 5.24
C GLU A 27 -4.98 -7.95 4.09
N ALA A 28 -5.43 -8.55 2.99
CA ALA A 28 -6.00 -7.83 1.85
C ALA A 28 -7.22 -7.02 2.32
N LYS A 29 -7.07 -5.71 2.36
CA LYS A 29 -8.11 -4.81 2.85
C LYS A 29 -8.92 -4.29 1.68
N ALA A 30 -10.25 -4.36 1.80
CA ALA A 30 -11.15 -3.85 0.79
C ALA A 30 -10.82 -2.39 0.49
N LEU A 31 -10.40 -2.14 -0.74
CA LEU A 31 -10.11 -0.81 -1.21
C LEU A 31 -11.39 -0.03 -1.38
N LEU A 32 -11.57 0.98 -0.54
CA LEU A 32 -12.60 1.98 -0.72
C LEU A 32 -12.12 2.95 -1.81
N TYR A 33 -12.26 2.59 -3.08
CA TYR A 33 -11.89 3.43 -4.24
C TYR A 33 -12.42 4.87 -4.09
N GLN A 34 -13.62 5.02 -3.54
CA GLN A 34 -14.26 6.31 -3.24
C GLN A 34 -13.42 7.21 -2.32
N LYS A 35 -12.62 6.63 -1.41
CA LYS A 35 -11.74 7.36 -0.51
C LYS A 35 -10.45 7.81 -1.21
N PHE A 36 -10.05 7.11 -2.27
CA PHE A 36 -8.90 7.49 -3.11
C PHE A 36 -9.23 8.63 -4.07
N GLU A 37 -10.47 8.71 -4.59
CA GLU A 37 -10.87 9.79 -5.49
C GLU A 37 -10.78 11.18 -4.85
N GLY A 38 -10.94 11.28 -3.53
CA GLY A 38 -10.84 12.54 -2.77
C GLY A 38 -9.51 12.77 -2.04
N HIS A 39 -8.70 11.73 -1.81
CA HIS A 39 -7.46 11.80 -1.02
C HIS A 39 -6.23 11.26 -1.76
N ALA A 40 -6.10 11.57 -3.06
CA ALA A 40 -4.92 11.20 -3.85
C ALA A 40 -3.60 11.81 -3.33
N ASN A 41 -3.65 12.79 -2.42
CA ASN A 41 -2.46 13.44 -1.87
C ASN A 41 -1.73 12.59 -0.82
N ASP A 42 -2.45 11.69 -0.15
CA ASP A 42 -1.89 10.76 0.84
C ASP A 42 -1.54 9.39 0.23
N LEU A 43 -2.02 9.11 -0.99
CA LEU A 43 -1.94 7.79 -1.62
C LEU A 43 -1.70 7.95 -3.12
N TYR A 44 -0.53 7.54 -3.60
CA TYR A 44 -0.21 7.54 -5.02
C TYR A 44 0.26 6.16 -5.49
N VAL A 45 0.05 5.89 -6.78
CA VAL A 45 0.43 4.62 -7.42
C VAL A 45 1.50 4.93 -8.45
N GLU A 46 2.66 4.28 -8.32
CA GLU A 46 3.73 4.33 -9.31
C GLU A 46 3.77 3.07 -10.16
N GLY A 47 4.32 3.17 -11.37
CA GLY A 47 4.48 2.04 -12.28
C GLY A 47 3.21 1.62 -13.02
N LEU A 48 2.10 2.34 -12.84
CA LEU A 48 1.00 2.32 -13.81
C LEU A 48 1.49 2.90 -15.15
N PRO A 49 0.96 2.44 -16.29
CA PRO A 49 1.31 3.00 -17.59
C PRO A 49 0.89 4.47 -17.65
N GLU A 50 1.66 5.30 -18.37
CA GLU A 50 1.63 6.78 -18.32
C GLU A 50 0.27 7.45 -18.64
N ASN A 51 -0.74 6.68 -19.03
CA ASN A 51 -2.08 7.17 -19.36
C ASN A 51 -3.20 6.52 -18.52
N ILE A 52 -2.83 5.81 -17.45
CA ILE A 52 -3.77 5.11 -16.58
C ILE A 52 -3.66 5.66 -15.17
N LEU A 53 -4.78 6.22 -14.68
CA LEU A 53 -4.92 6.66 -13.31
C LEU A 53 -5.28 5.47 -12.41
N PHE A 54 -5.36 5.69 -11.11
CA PHE A 54 -5.89 4.67 -10.20
C PHE A 54 -7.38 4.96 -9.93
N ARG A 55 -8.29 4.09 -10.40
CA ARG A 55 -9.77 4.20 -10.25
C ARG A 55 -10.41 2.82 -10.13
N SER A 56 -11.74 2.79 -10.01
CA SER A 56 -12.55 1.58 -10.05
C SER A 56 -12.30 0.76 -11.33
N PRO A 57 -12.29 -0.58 -11.27
CA PRO A 57 -12.05 -1.43 -12.43
C PRO A 57 -13.06 -1.18 -13.56
N SER A 58 -14.31 -0.87 -13.22
CA SER A 58 -15.37 -0.61 -14.21
C SER A 58 -15.14 0.66 -15.05
N TRP A 59 -14.15 1.49 -14.69
CA TRP A 59 -13.66 2.61 -15.50
C TRP A 59 -12.60 2.18 -16.53
N TYR A 60 -11.87 1.11 -16.24
CA TYR A 60 -10.84 0.55 -17.12
C TYR A 60 -11.48 -0.59 -17.90
N GLY A 61 -11.93 -0.32 -19.13
CA GLY A 61 -12.40 -1.39 -20.00
C GLY A 61 -11.34 -2.51 -20.11
N ILE A 62 -11.79 -3.72 -20.48
CA ILE A 62 -10.98 -4.94 -20.67
C ILE A 62 -9.55 -4.68 -21.21
N PRO A 63 -9.35 -4.00 -22.37
CA PRO A 63 -8.01 -3.81 -22.93
C PRO A 63 -7.09 -2.95 -22.06
N ARG A 64 -7.64 -2.06 -21.23
CA ARG A 64 -6.84 -1.32 -20.24
C ARG A 64 -6.42 -2.23 -19.10
N LEU A 65 -7.33 -3.04 -18.58
CA LEU A 65 -7.01 -3.97 -17.49
C LEU A 65 -5.94 -4.97 -17.92
N GLU A 66 -6.02 -5.54 -19.13
CA GLU A 66 -4.97 -6.41 -19.66
C GLU A 66 -3.60 -5.71 -19.70
N ASN A 67 -3.56 -4.47 -20.17
CA ASN A 67 -2.32 -3.68 -20.22
C ASN A 67 -1.72 -3.49 -18.83
N ILE A 68 -2.57 -3.17 -17.86
CA ILE A 68 -2.18 -3.05 -16.45
C ILE A 68 -1.68 -4.39 -15.90
N ILE A 69 -2.32 -5.51 -16.22
CA ILE A 69 -1.89 -6.85 -15.79
C ILE A 69 -0.47 -7.14 -16.30
N GLN A 70 -0.18 -6.82 -17.57
CA GLN A 70 1.15 -7.04 -18.16
C GLN A 70 2.25 -6.24 -17.43
N VAL A 71 1.98 -4.99 -17.07
CA VAL A 71 2.93 -4.15 -16.31
C VAL A 71 2.71 -4.23 -14.80
N GLY A 72 1.82 -5.11 -14.33
CA GLY A 72 1.37 -5.19 -12.94
C GLY A 72 2.52 -5.43 -11.96
N ASN A 73 3.56 -6.13 -12.42
CA ASN A 73 4.76 -6.37 -11.64
C ASN A 73 5.58 -5.11 -11.34
N ARG A 74 5.43 -4.04 -12.14
CA ARG A 74 6.06 -2.74 -11.94
C ARG A 74 5.22 -1.81 -11.08
N ILE A 75 3.92 -2.11 -10.88
CA ILE A 75 3.00 -1.28 -10.12
C ILE A 75 3.32 -1.36 -8.61
N LYS A 76 3.45 -0.19 -8.00
CA LYS A 76 3.73 0.00 -6.58
C LYS A 76 2.76 1.01 -5.98
N PHE A 77 2.23 0.69 -4.81
CA PHE A 77 1.39 1.60 -4.05
C PHE A 77 2.25 2.31 -3.01
N LEU A 78 2.14 3.63 -2.95
CA LEU A 78 2.91 4.49 -2.06
C LEU A 78 1.92 5.28 -1.21
N ILE A 79 1.91 4.95 0.07
CA ILE A 79 1.07 5.59 1.07
C ILE A 79 1.95 6.60 1.79
N LYS A 80 1.67 7.89 1.61
CA LYS A 80 2.13 8.95 2.51
C LYS A 80 1.38 8.78 3.83
N SER A 81 1.85 7.82 4.63
CA SER A 81 1.47 7.77 6.03
C SER A 81 2.08 8.99 6.70
N ASN A 82 1.26 9.97 7.04
CA ASN A 82 1.62 11.04 7.97
C ASN A 82 1.89 10.50 9.40
N SER A 83 1.77 9.18 9.62
CA SER A 83 2.24 8.54 10.84
C SER A 83 3.76 8.46 10.81
N SER A 84 4.37 9.44 11.46
CA SER A 84 5.66 9.32 12.11
C SER A 84 5.68 8.07 13.00
N ARG A 85 5.91 6.91 12.38
CA ARG A 85 6.53 5.78 13.07
C ARG A 85 7.94 6.23 13.35
N THR A 86 8.11 6.88 14.50
CA THR A 86 9.34 6.85 15.26
C THR A 86 9.86 5.43 15.12
N PRO A 87 11.05 5.18 14.53
CA PRO A 87 11.69 3.92 14.81
C PRO A 87 11.81 3.92 16.33
N LEU A 88 11.00 3.11 16.99
CA LEU A 88 11.33 2.59 18.31
C LEU A 88 12.61 1.80 18.05
N SER A 89 13.72 2.53 17.98
CA SER A 89 15.03 2.00 18.27
C SER A 89 14.83 1.31 19.62
N PRO A 90 15.00 -0.01 19.72
CA PRO A 90 15.13 -0.62 21.02
C PRO A 90 16.43 -0.04 21.57
N SER A 91 16.34 1.09 22.27
CA SER A 91 17.35 1.59 23.17
C SER A 91 17.45 0.58 24.29
N ARG A 92 18.16 -0.50 23.95
CA ARG A 92 19.00 -1.33 24.79
C ARG A 92 18.56 -1.32 26.23
N LEU A 93 17.80 -2.34 26.61
CA LEU A 93 17.91 -2.91 27.95
C LEU A 93 19.39 -3.30 28.12
N SER A 94 20.21 -2.36 28.57
CA SER A 94 21.50 -2.66 29.16
C SER A 94 21.29 -2.70 30.66
N SER A 95 20.64 -3.78 31.08
CA SER A 95 20.71 -4.26 32.45
C SER A 95 22.17 -4.65 32.71
N SER A 96 22.89 -3.93 33.57
CA SER A 96 23.84 -4.51 34.53
C SER A 96 24.66 -3.45 35.27
N SER A 97 24.61 -3.54 36.61
CA SER A 97 25.70 -3.22 37.56
C SER A 97 26.12 -1.73 37.69
N THR A 98 26.27 -1.07 38.85
CA THR A 98 26.63 -1.47 40.22
C THR A 98 26.46 -0.21 41.11
N THR A 99 25.79 -0.31 42.26
CA THR A 99 25.86 0.66 43.40
C THR A 99 27.21 0.54 44.15
N PRO A 100 27.61 1.40 45.11
CA PRO A 100 27.50 2.86 45.41
C PRO A 100 28.95 3.41 45.70
N PRO A 101 29.32 4.33 46.66
CA PRO A 101 28.69 5.45 47.41
C PRO A 101 29.49 6.80 47.25
N HIS A 102 29.10 7.97 47.78
CA HIS A 102 29.58 8.62 49.05
C HIS A 102 29.36 10.15 48.86
N LYS A 103 28.49 10.89 49.58
CA LYS A 103 28.57 11.53 50.95
C LYS A 103 29.79 12.50 51.12
N PRO A 104 29.74 13.65 51.84
CA PRO A 104 28.79 14.17 52.85
C PRO A 104 28.00 15.44 52.54
#